data_AF-A0A0M9E2P7-F1
#
_entry.id   AF-A0A0M9E2P7-F1
#
_cell.length_a   1.000
_cell.length_b   1.000
_cell.length_c   1.000
_cell.angle_alpha   90.00
_cell.angle_beta   90.00
_cell.angle_gamma   90.00
#
_symmetry.space_group_name_H-M   'P 1'
#
loop_
_entity.id
_entity.type
_entity.pdbx_description
1 polymer ?
#
loop_
_entity_poly.entity_id
_entity_poly.type
_entity_poly.pdbx_seq_one_letter_code
_entity_poly.pdbx_strand_id
1 'polypeptide(L)'
;MKYDDYLLKGYPIGSGVVESACGHIVKDRMEISGARWGINGGESILKLRSLMKSEDWEEYWAYYLSQAKDKKKNMFFPDEYYEALKLAA
;
A
#
# COMPACT_ATOMS: atom_id res chain seq x y z
N MET A 1 3.47 -28.06 -5.44
CA MET A 1 2.32 -27.87 -6.35
C MET A 1 2.81 -28.11 -7.77
N LYS A 2 2.04 -28.77 -8.66
CA LYS A 2 2.45 -29.00 -10.06
C LYS A 2 1.99 -27.83 -10.94
N TYR A 3 2.75 -26.74 -10.91
CA TYR A 3 2.36 -25.46 -11.53
C TYR A 3 2.17 -25.59 -13.05
N ASP A 4 3.12 -26.24 -13.72
CA ASP A 4 3.10 -26.42 -15.18
C ASP A 4 1.87 -27.23 -15.65
N ASP A 5 1.53 -28.32 -14.94
CA ASP A 5 0.35 -29.13 -15.24
C ASP A 5 -0.96 -28.33 -15.12
N TYR A 6 -1.03 -27.39 -14.17
CA TYR A 6 -2.22 -26.59 -13.93
C TYR A 6 -2.37 -25.45 -14.95
N LEU A 7 -1.25 -24.85 -15.36
CA LEU A 7 -1.23 -23.90 -16.47
C LEU A 7 -1.65 -24.58 -17.79
N LEU A 8 -1.12 -25.77 -18.08
CA LEU A 8 -1.48 -26.54 -19.28
C LEU A 8 -2.96 -26.92 -19.32
N LYS A 9 -3.58 -27.17 -18.15
CA LYS A 9 -5.01 -27.48 -18.03
C LYS A 9 -5.90 -26.23 -18.02
N GLY A 10 -5.33 -25.03 -18.09
CA GLY A 10 -6.07 -23.77 -18.10
C GLY A 10 -6.82 -23.48 -16.80
N TYR A 11 -6.32 -23.99 -15.67
CA TYR A 11 -6.95 -23.71 -14.37
C TYR A 11 -6.75 -22.25 -13.97
N PRO A 12 -7.74 -21.62 -13.29
CA PRO A 12 -7.63 -20.25 -12.80
C PRO A 12 -6.74 -20.20 -11.57
N ILE A 13 -5.43 -20.35 -11.77
CA ILE A 13 -4.41 -20.27 -10.72
C ILE A 13 -3.69 -18.91 -10.78
N GLY A 14 -3.30 -18.39 -9.62
CA GLY A 14 -2.58 -17.12 -9.53
C GLY A 14 -1.19 -17.22 -10.17
N SER A 15 -0.70 -16.10 -10.72
CA SER A 15 0.72 -16.00 -11.06
C SER A 15 1.55 -15.98 -9.78
N GLY A 16 2.79 -16.48 -9.82
CA GLY A 16 3.68 -16.42 -8.66
C GLY A 16 3.88 -14.99 -8.11
N VAL A 17 3.80 -13.97 -8.98
CA VAL A 17 3.84 -12.56 -8.59
C VAL A 17 2.61 -12.15 -7.77
N VAL A 18 1.41 -12.56 -8.21
CA VAL A 18 0.16 -12.30 -7.49
C VAL A 18 0.16 -13.02 -6.13
N GLU A 19 0.57 -14.28 -6.11
CA GLU A 19 0.66 -15.06 -4.86
C GLU A 19 1.67 -14.46 -3.88
N SER A 20 2.83 -14.02 -4.38
CA SER A 20 3.85 -13.33 -3.59
C SER A 20 3.32 -12.01 -3.01
N ALA A 21 2.58 -11.22 -3.80
CA ALA A 21 1.94 -9.99 -3.32
C ALA A 21 0.90 -10.29 -2.22
N CYS A 22 0.04 -11.29 -2.39
CA CYS A 22 -0.91 -11.70 -1.36
C CYS A 22 -0.22 -12.12 -0.05
N GLY A 23 0.91 -12.85 -0.14
CA GLY A 23 1.71 -13.20 1.03
C GLY A 23 2.29 -11.97 1.73
N HIS A 24 3.10 -11.19 1.01
CA HIS A 24 3.91 -10.16 1.65
C HIS A 24 3.18 -8.85 1.93
N ILE A 25 2.23 -8.47 1.08
CA ILE A 25 1.49 -7.21 1.25
C ILE A 25 0.34 -7.42 2.23
N VAL A 26 -0.46 -8.47 2.02
CA VAL A 26 -1.70 -8.72 2.79
C VAL A 26 -1.43 -9.58 4.02
N LYS A 27 -1.01 -10.83 3.82
CA LYS A 27 -0.98 -11.85 4.87
C LYS A 27 -0.09 -11.44 6.05
N ASP A 28 1.13 -11.02 5.76
CA ASP A 28 2.14 -10.66 6.77
C ASP A 28 1.67 -9.56 7.74
N ARG A 29 0.68 -8.74 7.34
CA ARG A 29 0.15 -7.68 8.20
C ARG A 29 -1.25 -7.96 8.74
N MET A 30 -2.11 -8.58 7.93
CA MET A 30 -3.52 -8.76 8.23
C MET A 30 -3.79 -9.98 9.11
N GLU A 31 -2.94 -11.00 9.08
CA GLU A 31 -3.13 -12.27 9.83
C GLU A 31 -2.29 -12.36 11.11
N ILE A 32 -1.82 -11.23 11.64
CA ILE A 32 -1.08 -11.21 12.91
C ILE A 32 -2.05 -11.48 14.07
N SER A 33 -1.65 -12.33 15.02
CA SER A 33 -2.41 -12.62 16.24
C SER A 33 -2.81 -11.34 16.99
N GLY A 34 -4.10 -11.22 17.31
CA GLY A 34 -4.65 -10.06 18.03
C GLY A 34 -4.88 -8.81 17.17
N ALA A 35 -4.58 -8.85 15.86
CA ALA A 35 -4.89 -7.73 14.97
C ALA A 35 -6.40 -7.57 14.79
N ARG A 36 -6.87 -6.32 14.81
CA ARG A 36 -8.25 -5.95 14.52
C ARG A 36 -8.26 -4.88 13.45
N TRP A 37 -8.99 -5.14 12.38
CA TRP A 37 -9.03 -4.27 11.21
C TRP A 37 -10.47 -3.87 10.90
N GLY A 38 -10.73 -2.58 10.86
CA GLY A 38 -11.85 -2.06 10.09
C GLY A 38 -11.46 -1.96 8.61
N ILE A 39 -12.44 -1.99 7.72
CA ILE A 39 -12.22 -1.94 6.25
C ILE A 39 -11.30 -0.77 5.87
N ASN A 40 -11.62 0.44 6.33
CA ASN A 40 -10.84 1.64 6.02
C ASN A 40 -9.39 1.59 6.55
N GLY A 41 -9.21 1.05 7.76
CA GLY A 41 -7.89 0.93 8.38
C GLY A 41 -7.04 -0.13 7.69
N GLY A 42 -7.64 -1.27 7.34
CA GLY A 42 -7.00 -2.34 6.58
C GLY A 42 -6.57 -1.84 5.21
N GLU A 43 -7.49 -1.22 4.45
CA GLU A 43 -7.20 -0.68 3.12
C GLU A 43 -6.08 0.36 3.14
N SER A 44 -6.10 1.30 4.09
CA SER A 44 -5.06 2.33 4.21
C SER A 44 -3.68 1.72 4.42
N ILE A 45 -3.56 0.70 5.28
CA ILE A 45 -2.30 0.01 5.53
C ILE A 45 -1.85 -0.80 4.31
N LEU A 46 -2.76 -1.47 3.60
CA LEU A 46 -2.39 -2.21 2.38
C LEU A 46 -1.88 -1.28 1.28
N LYS A 47 -2.52 -0.13 1.06
CA LYS A 47 -2.05 0.88 0.10
C LYS A 47 -0.62 1.35 0.42
N LEU A 48 -0.35 1.67 1.68
CA LEU A 48 0.99 2.07 2.12
C LEU A 48 2.02 0.95 1.89
N ARG A 49 1.67 -0.30 2.23
CA ARG A 49 2.56 -1.45 2.01
C ARG A 49 2.79 -1.72 0.53
N SER A 50 1.79 -1.52 -0.33
CA SER A 50 1.93 -1.63 -1.78
C SER A 50 2.94 -0.63 -2.31
N LEU A 51 2.84 0.65 -1.94
CA LEU A 51 3.79 1.70 -2.33
C LEU A 51 5.23 1.38 -1.91
N MET A 52 5.41 0.89 -0.69
CA MET A 52 6.73 0.50 -0.20
C MET A 52 7.30 -0.71 -0.96
N LYS A 53 6.45 -1.65 -1.35
CA LYS A 53 6.88 -2.89 -2.02
C LYS A 53 7.13 -2.70 -3.51
N SER A 54 6.44 -1.76 -4.15
CA SER A 54 6.65 -1.39 -5.56
C SER A 54 7.79 -0.38 -5.76
N GLU A 55 8.38 0.14 -4.67
CA GLU A 55 9.42 1.18 -4.69
C GLU A 55 8.93 2.55 -5.22
N ASP A 56 7.61 2.75 -5.32
CA ASP A 56 6.98 3.99 -5.81
C ASP A 56 6.82 5.07 -4.72
N TRP A 57 7.44 4.88 -3.55
CA TRP A 57 7.26 5.74 -2.39
C TRP A 57 7.62 7.20 -2.70
N GLU A 58 8.77 7.44 -3.33
CA GLU A 58 9.26 8.80 -3.60
C GLU A 58 8.35 9.55 -4.57
N GLU A 59 7.91 8.88 -5.65
CA GLU A 59 6.99 9.47 -6.62
C GLU A 59 5.64 9.80 -5.99
N TYR A 60 5.08 8.85 -5.23
CA TYR A 60 3.84 9.06 -4.50
C TYR A 60 3.97 10.20 -3.48
N TRP A 61 5.08 10.27 -2.75
CA TRP A 61 5.30 11.29 -1.74
C TRP A 61 5.42 12.69 -2.35
N ALA A 62 6.14 12.83 -3.46
CA ALA A 62 6.22 14.07 -4.22
C ALA A 62 4.84 14.52 -4.74
N TYR A 63 4.08 13.58 -5.32
CA TYR A 63 2.69 13.82 -5.73
C TYR A 63 1.83 14.28 -4.55
N TYR A 64 1.89 13.55 -3.43
CA TYR A 64 1.13 13.83 -2.23
C TYR A 64 1.41 15.24 -1.68
N LEU A 65 2.69 15.60 -1.56
CA LEU A 65 3.11 16.93 -1.12
C LEU A 65 2.64 18.04 -2.05
N SER A 66 2.66 17.81 -3.36
CA SER A 66 2.14 18.78 -4.34
C SER A 66 0.65 19.03 -4.18
N GLN A 67 -0.13 17.97 -3.91
CA GLN A 67 -1.58 18.05 -3.78
C GLN A 67 -2.02 18.73 -2.50
N ALA A 68 -1.31 18.49 -1.39
CA ALA A 68 -1.70 19.09 -0.13
C ALA A 68 -1.19 20.55 0.04
N LYS A 69 -0.33 21.05 -0.88
CA LYS A 69 -0.11 22.51 -1.04
C LYS A 69 -1.39 23.25 -1.49
N ASP A 70 -2.34 22.55 -2.12
CA ASP A 70 -3.66 23.10 -2.42
C ASP A 70 -4.53 23.13 -1.15
N LYS A 71 -4.49 24.25 -0.44
CA LYS A 71 -5.20 24.52 0.84
C LYS A 71 -6.68 24.11 0.91
N LYS A 72 -7.37 23.96 -0.22
CA LYS A 72 -8.78 23.55 -0.28
C LYS A 72 -9.04 22.05 -0.06
N LYS A 73 -8.00 21.19 -0.12
CA LYS A 73 -8.14 19.73 -0.01
C LYS A 73 -7.49 19.14 1.24
N ASN A 74 -6.85 19.96 2.06
CA ASN A 74 -6.10 19.50 3.22
C ASN A 74 -7.02 19.22 4.41
N MET A 75 -7.72 18.09 4.36
CA MET A 75 -8.60 17.65 5.44
C MET A 75 -7.85 16.89 6.55
N PHE A 76 -6.58 16.53 6.33
CA PHE A 76 -5.83 15.62 7.20
C PHE A 76 -4.64 16.23 7.95
N PHE A 77 -4.19 17.43 7.56
CA PHE A 77 -3.04 18.08 8.19
C PHE A 77 -3.38 19.52 8.55
N PRO A 78 -3.39 19.88 9.85
CA PRO A 78 -3.37 21.27 10.28
C PRO A 78 -2.16 21.99 9.68
N ASP A 79 -2.30 23.28 9.34
CA ASP A 79 -1.28 24.09 8.67
C ASP A 79 0.13 24.01 9.33
N GLU A 80 0.18 23.72 10.63
CA GLU A 80 1.41 23.55 11.43
C GLU A 80 2.30 22.38 10.94
N TYR A 81 1.72 21.30 10.42
CA TYR A 81 2.48 20.14 9.94
C TYR A 81 3.16 20.40 8.60
N TYR A 82 2.57 21.30 7.80
CA TYR A 82 3.10 21.70 6.49
C TYR A 82 4.42 22.44 6.62
N GLU A 83 4.56 23.31 7.63
CA GLU A 83 5.81 24.01 7.91
C GLU A 83 6.88 23.06 8.48
N ALA A 84 6.50 22.09 9.31
CA ALA A 84 7.42 21.05 9.77
C ALA A 84 7.96 20.18 8.63
N LEU A 85 7.14 19.86 7.62
CA LEU A 85 7.55 19.08 6.44
C LEU A 85 8.50 19.85 5.52
N LYS A 86 8.40 21.18 5.43
CA LYS A 86 9.33 22.01 4.64
C LYS A 86 10.73 22.11 5.24
N LEU A 87 10.85 21.96 6.57
CA LEU A 87 12.12 22.03 7.29
C LEU A 87 12.91 20.72 7.25
N ALA A 88 12.28 19.61 6.88
CA ALA A 88 12.87 18.26 6.91
C ALA A 88 13.31 17.73 5.52
N ALA A 89 13.10 18.51 4.45
CA ALA A 89 13.52 18.20 3.08
C ALA A 89 14.65 19.16 2.65
#